data_AF-A0A6I1K4L8-F1
#
_entry.id   AF-A0A6I1K4L8-F1
#
_cell.length_a   1.000
_cell.length_b   1.000
_cell.length_c   1.000
_cell.angle_alpha   90.00
_cell.angle_beta   90.00
_cell.angle_gamma   90.00
#
_symmetry.space_group_name_H-M   'P 1'
#
loop_
_entity.id
_entity.type
_entity.pdbx_description
1 polymer ?
#
loop_
_entity_poly.entity_id
_entity_poly.type
_entity_poly.pdbx_seq_one_letter_code
_entity_poly.pdbx_strand_id
1 'polypeptide(L)' 'MQKNATLKRGAYSRAECVFIGAWVPEAWVSRLDLAVMTEDSDRSKFLRMALREKLSRTRTKDAA' A
#
# COMPACT_ATOMS: atom_id res chain seq x y z
N MET A 1 -32.89 13.76 7.43
CA MET A 1 -32.14 12.54 7.83
C MET A 1 -30.71 12.67 7.33
N GLN A 2 -29.74 12.81 8.25
CA GLN A 2 -28.31 12.86 7.91
C GLN A 2 -27.86 11.48 7.40
N LYS A 3 -27.31 11.45 6.18
CA LYS A 3 -26.64 10.26 5.65
C LYS A 3 -25.28 10.16 6.32
N ASN A 4 -25.16 9.31 7.33
CA ASN A 4 -23.86 8.86 7.82
C ASN A 4 -23.20 8.04 6.71
N ALA A 5 -22.46 8.70 5.82
CA ALA A 5 -21.60 8.06 4.86
C ALA A 5 -20.48 7.36 5.65
N THR A 6 -20.66 6.08 5.89
CA THR A 6 -19.60 5.20 6.38
C THR A 6 -18.48 5.28 5.36
N LEU A 7 -17.39 5.98 5.69
CA LEU A 7 -16.19 6.08 4.85
C LEU A 7 -15.77 4.65 4.47
N LYS A 8 -16.01 4.24 3.22
CA LYS A 8 -15.50 2.97 2.69
C LYS A 8 -13.97 3.06 2.71
N ARG A 9 -13.33 2.40 3.68
CA ARG A 9 -11.86 2.28 3.74
C ARG A 9 -11.35 1.80 2.37
N GLY A 10 -10.54 2.61 1.71
CA GLY A 10 -9.63 2.15 0.65
C GLY A 10 -10.11 2.22 -0.80
N ALA A 11 -11.29 2.77 -1.09
CA ALA A 11 -11.73 2.96 -2.48
C ALA A 11 -11.14 4.26 -3.05
N TYR A 12 -9.90 4.20 -3.56
CA TYR A 12 -9.38 5.27 -4.42
C TYR A 12 -9.98 5.09 -5.81
N SER A 13 -10.50 6.16 -6.41
CA SER A 13 -10.91 6.11 -7.81
C SER A 13 -9.67 6.04 -8.71
N ARG A 14 -9.81 5.44 -9.89
CA ARG A 14 -8.70 5.34 -10.86
C ARG A 14 -8.17 6.73 -11.27
N ALA A 15 -9.05 7.73 -11.32
CA ALA A 15 -8.69 9.12 -11.63
C ALA A 15 -7.79 9.76 -10.56
N GLU A 16 -7.83 9.27 -9.32
CA GLU A 16 -7.00 9.76 -8.20
C GLU A 16 -5.68 8.97 -8.07
N CYS A 17 -5.46 7.98 -8.94
CA CYS A 17 -4.31 7.08 -8.87
C CYS A 17 -3.32 7.37 -10.00
N VAL A 18 -2.03 7.38 -9.67
CA VAL A 18 -0.93 7.46 -10.64
C VAL A 18 -0.25 6.09 -10.74
N PHE A 19 0.03 5.65 -11.97
CA PHE A 19 0.81 4.44 -12.20
C PHE A 19 2.30 4.72 -11.96
N ILE A 20 2.94 3.87 -11.15
CA ILE A 20 4.38 3.95 -10.87
C ILE A 20 5.00 2.63 -11.34
N GLY A 21 5.87 2.70 -12.34
CA GLY A 21 6.73 1.60 -12.75
C GLY A 21 8.03 1.59 -11.93
N ALA A 22 8.48 0.42 -11.51
CA ALA A 22 9.74 0.25 -10.79
C ALA A 22 10.46 -1.03 -11.23
N TRP A 23 11.78 -0.96 -11.33
CA TRP A 23 12.63 -2.12 -11.51
C TRP A 23 13.03 -2.67 -10.14
N VAL A 24 12.88 -3.98 -9.97
CA VAL A 24 13.28 -4.70 -8.75
C VAL A 24 14.08 -5.95 -9.14
N PRO A 25 14.93 -6.49 -8.25
CA PRO A 25 15.54 -7.79 -8.46
C PRO A 25 14.47 -8.85 -8.75
N GLU A 26 14.72 -9.72 -9.72
CA GLU A 26 13.74 -10.74 -10.15
C GLU A 26 13.25 -11.62 -9.00
N ALA A 27 14.17 -12.03 -8.11
CA ALA A 27 13.86 -12.82 -6.93
C ALA A 27 12.86 -12.14 -5.97
N TRP A 28 12.66 -10.81 -6.06
CA TRP A 28 11.68 -10.10 -5.26
C TRP A 28 10.27 -10.22 -5.84
N VAL A 29 10.13 -10.36 -7.15
CA VAL A 29 8.82 -10.45 -7.81
C VAL A 29 8.05 -11.65 -7.28
N SER A 30 8.67 -12.84 -7.28
CA SER A 30 8.04 -14.06 -6.77
C SER A 30 7.68 -13.97 -5.28
N ARG A 31 8.51 -13.28 -4.48
CA ARG A 31 8.26 -13.09 -3.04
C ARG A 31 7.13 -12.09 -2.80
N LEU A 32 7.05 -11.03 -3.61
CA LEU A 32 5.97 -10.05 -3.59
C LEU A 32 4.64 -10.71 -3.93
N ASP A 33 4.62 -11.54 -4.96
CA ASP A 33 3.40 -12.24 -5.38
C ASP A 33 2.90 -13.19 -4.29
N LEU A 34 3.80 -13.95 -3.68
CA LEU A 34 3.45 -14.82 -2.55
C LEU A 34 2.88 -14.02 -1.37
N ALA A 35 3.48 -12.88 -1.02
CA ALA A 35 3.00 -12.04 0.08
C ALA A 35 1.62 -11.44 -0.21
N VAL A 36 1.42 -10.93 -1.43
CA VAL A 36 0.13 -10.39 -1.89
C VAL A 36 -0.98 -11.43 -1.86
N MET A 37 -0.68 -12.68 -2.27
CA MET A 37 -1.62 -13.80 -2.19
C MET A 37 -1.93 -14.18 -0.73
N THR A 38 -0.92 -14.22 0.13
CA THR A 38 -1.07 -14.60 1.55
C THR A 38 -1.96 -13.60 2.30
N GLU A 39 -1.89 -12.32 1.94
CA GLU A 39 -2.66 -11.24 2.57
C GLU A 39 -4.02 -10.95 1.91
N ASP A 40 -4.43 -11.72 0.90
CA ASP A 40 -5.65 -11.47 0.10
C ASP A 40 -5.76 -9.99 -0.35
N SER A 41 -4.71 -9.52 -1.01
CA SER A 41 -4.51 -8.10 -1.33
C SER A 41 -4.12 -7.89 -2.80
N ASP A 42 -3.89 -6.64 -3.19
CA ASP A 42 -3.29 -6.28 -4.47
C ASP A 42 -1.88 -5.70 -4.28
N ARG A 43 -1.02 -5.80 -5.29
CA ARG A 43 0.38 -5.32 -5.22
C ARG A 43 0.47 -3.85 -4.80
N SER A 44 -0.39 -2.99 -5.32
CA SER A 44 -0.38 -1.55 -5.02
C SER A 44 -0.78 -1.26 -3.57
N LYS A 45 -1.76 -1.97 -3.03
CA LYS A 45 -2.20 -1.87 -1.64
C LYS A 45 -1.14 -2.42 -0.69
N PHE A 46 -0.58 -3.59 -0.98
CA PHE A 46 0.50 -4.20 -0.22
C PHE A 46 1.73 -3.27 -0.11
N LEU A 47 2.22 -2.77 -1.26
CA LEU A 47 3.36 -1.86 -1.30
C LEU A 47 3.09 -0.54 -0.57
N ARG A 48 1.89 0.03 -0.70
CA ARG A 48 1.50 1.24 0.05
C ARG A 48 1.49 1.02 1.56
N MET A 49 1.04 -0.15 2.01
CA MET A 49 1.06 -0.50 3.44
C MET A 49 2.49 -0.61 3.96
N ALA A 50 3.35 -1.36 3.26
CA ALA A 50 4.76 -1.50 3.62
C ALA A 50 5.51 -0.15 3.63
N LEU A 51 5.23 0.73 2.66
CA LEU A 51 5.79 2.09 2.62
C LEU A 51 5.34 2.94 3.82
N ARG A 52 4.03 2.93 4.15
CA ARG A 52 3.49 3.67 5.30
C ARG A 52 4.14 3.21 6.61
N GLU A 53 4.28 1.91 6.78
CA GLU A 53 4.95 1.32 7.94
C GLU A 53 6.42 1.72 8.03
N LYS A 54 7.14 1.70 6.91
CA LYS A 54 8.55 2.12 6.89
C LYS A 54 8.70 3.61 7.21
N LEU A 55 7.85 4.46 6.63
CA LEU A 55 7.87 5.90 6.87
C LEU A 55 7.51 6.25 8.31
N SER A 56 6.56 5.55 8.94
CA SER A 56 6.24 5.78 10.35
C SER A 56 7.42 5.44 11.26
N ARG A 57 8.11 4.32 11.00
CA ARG A 57 9.30 3.90 11.74
C ARG A 57 10.47 4.89 11.58
N THR A 58 10.70 5.40 10.37
CA THR A 58 11.77 6.37 10.10
C THR A 58 11.49 7.70 10.79
N ARG A 59 10.25 8.21 10.70
CA ARG A 59 9.87 9.48 11.35
C ARG A 59 10.06 9.46 12.86
N THR A 60 9.90 8.30 13.50
CA THR A 60 10.19 8.15 14.94
C THR A 60 11.70 8.17 15.25
N LYS A 61 12.56 7.74 14.32
CA LYS A 61 14.02 7.81 14.49
C LYS A 61 14.59 9.21 14.35
N ASP A 62 13.99 10.06 13.52
CA ASP A 62 14.47 11.44 13.32
C ASP A 62 13.95 12.43 14.38
N ALA A 63 12.97 12.01 15.19
CA ALA A 63 12.36 12.80 16.26
C ALA A 63 12.86 12.43 17.68
N ALA A 64 13.80 11.48 17.78
CA ALA A 64 14.44 11.03 19.02
C ALA A 64 15.91 11.45 19.02
#